data_AF-T0USY3-F1
#
_entry.id   AF-T0USY3-F1
#
_cell.length_a   1.000
_cell.length_b   1.000
_cell.length_c   1.000
_cell.angle_alpha   90.00
_cell.angle_beta   90.00
_cell.angle_gamma   90.00
#
_symmetry.space_group_name_H-M   'P 1'
#
loop_
_entity.id
_entity.type
_entity.pdbx_description
1 polymer ?
#
loop_
_entity_poly.entity_id
_entity_poly.type
_entity_poly.pdbx_seq_one_letter_code
_entity_poly.pdbx_strand_id
1 'polypeptide(L)'
;MAQEEYKEELLAGRLEINDIIADNFLQQILLNPGKFDVVALTNLNGDYASDALAAQVGGIGISPGANINYQTGHAIFEATHGTAPDIADQDKANPCSVLLSGCMLLDYIGWSEAAQLITAAIEKHFKRVSLQLTLHLKKQLFQQVILVKTS
;
A
#
# COMPACT_ATOMS: atom_id res chain seq x y z
N MET A 1 -15.68 -29.42 6.04
CA MET A 1 -14.73 -30.23 5.22
C MET A 1 -13.95 -29.36 4.23
N ALA A 2 -14.38 -29.11 2.98
CA ALA A 2 -13.51 -28.41 1.99
C ALA A 2 -13.05 -26.99 2.38
N GLN A 3 -13.91 -26.18 3.02
CA GLN A 3 -13.52 -24.83 3.50
C GLN A 3 -12.68 -24.86 4.78
N GLU A 4 -12.80 -25.90 5.60
CA GLU A 4 -12.01 -26.06 6.82
C GLU A 4 -10.61 -26.58 6.49
N GLU A 5 -10.51 -27.54 5.59
CA GLU A 5 -9.24 -28.04 5.04
C GLU A 5 -8.47 -26.90 4.36
N TYR A 6 -9.12 -26.12 3.50
CA TYR A 6 -8.52 -24.93 2.88
C TYR A 6 -8.00 -23.91 3.91
N LYS A 7 -8.75 -23.70 4.99
CA LYS A 7 -8.33 -22.80 6.07
C LYS A 7 -7.14 -23.38 6.85
N GLU A 8 -7.11 -24.68 7.08
CA GLU A 8 -5.96 -25.38 7.69
C GLU A 8 -4.72 -25.33 6.79
N GLU A 9 -4.88 -25.41 5.47
CA GLU A 9 -3.78 -25.27 4.50
C GLU A 9 -3.14 -23.87 4.55
N LEU A 10 -3.96 -22.84 4.56
CA LEU A 10 -3.50 -21.45 4.70
C LEU A 10 -2.83 -21.22 6.06
N LEU A 11 -3.40 -21.77 7.14
CA LEU A 11 -2.80 -21.71 8.48
C LEU A 11 -1.47 -22.48 8.57
N ALA A 12 -1.29 -23.52 7.74
CA ALA A 12 -0.03 -24.24 7.59
C ALA A 12 1.00 -23.51 6.70
N GLY A 13 0.71 -22.26 6.28
CA GLY A 13 1.62 -21.42 5.51
C GLY A 13 1.66 -21.71 4.01
N ARG A 14 0.67 -22.44 3.47
CA ARG A 14 0.56 -22.62 2.01
C ARG A 14 0.08 -21.33 1.34
N LEU A 15 0.69 -21.00 0.20
CA LEU A 15 0.29 -19.86 -0.64
C LEU A 15 -0.74 -20.32 -1.67
N GLU A 16 -1.85 -19.61 -1.77
CA GLU A 16 -2.77 -19.75 -2.90
C GLU A 16 -2.37 -18.76 -4.00
N ILE A 17 -2.25 -19.25 -5.23
CA ILE A 17 -1.96 -18.44 -6.41
C ILE A 17 -3.19 -18.46 -7.31
N ASN A 18 -3.76 -17.29 -7.53
CA ASN A 18 -4.97 -17.10 -8.34
C ASN A 18 -4.64 -16.21 -9.55
N ASP A 19 -4.55 -16.83 -10.73
CA ASP A 19 -4.33 -16.11 -11.98
C ASP A 19 -5.64 -15.51 -12.49
N ILE A 20 -5.60 -14.22 -12.84
CA ILE A 20 -6.73 -13.49 -13.41
C ILE A 20 -6.26 -12.60 -14.56
N ILE A 21 -7.12 -12.44 -15.56
CA ILE A 21 -6.89 -11.51 -16.66
C ILE A 21 -6.99 -10.06 -16.18
N ALA A 22 -6.20 -9.16 -16.78
CA ALA A 22 -5.97 -7.81 -16.26
C ALA A 22 -7.23 -6.93 -16.23
N ASP A 23 -8.12 -7.09 -17.21
CA ASP A 23 -9.42 -6.42 -17.27
C ASP A 23 -10.35 -6.86 -16.12
N ASN A 24 -10.43 -8.15 -15.84
CA ASN A 24 -11.16 -8.67 -14.70
C ASN A 24 -10.53 -8.19 -13.39
N PHE A 25 -9.19 -8.16 -13.29
CA PHE A 25 -8.52 -7.61 -12.10
C PHE A 25 -8.92 -6.17 -11.83
N LEU A 26 -8.87 -5.30 -12.84
CA LEU A 26 -9.28 -3.89 -12.71
C LEU A 26 -10.74 -3.75 -12.28
N GLN A 27 -11.62 -4.68 -12.66
CA GLN A 27 -12.99 -4.72 -12.16
C GLN A 27 -13.06 -5.23 -10.70
N GLN A 28 -12.31 -6.26 -10.35
CA GLN A 28 -12.35 -6.87 -9.01
C GLN A 28 -11.75 -5.99 -7.92
N ILE A 29 -10.73 -5.15 -8.22
CA ILE A 29 -10.22 -4.20 -7.23
C ILE A 29 -11.28 -3.15 -6.82
N LEU A 30 -12.23 -2.86 -7.71
CA LEU A 30 -13.35 -1.96 -7.40
C LEU A 30 -14.47 -2.67 -6.64
N LEU A 31 -14.84 -3.88 -7.09
CA LEU A 31 -16.01 -4.60 -6.55
C LEU A 31 -15.70 -5.42 -5.31
N ASN A 32 -14.54 -6.06 -5.26
CA ASN A 32 -14.14 -7.04 -4.25
C ASN A 32 -12.65 -6.89 -3.87
N PRO A 33 -12.17 -5.71 -3.44
CA PRO A 33 -10.75 -5.48 -3.13
C PRO A 33 -10.19 -6.44 -2.07
N GLY A 34 -11.01 -6.84 -1.09
CA GLY A 34 -10.61 -7.74 -0.01
C GLY A 34 -10.36 -9.20 -0.40
N LYS A 35 -10.39 -9.53 -1.69
CA LYS A 35 -9.95 -10.83 -2.21
C LYS A 35 -8.45 -10.89 -2.50
N PHE A 36 -7.75 -9.75 -2.42
CA PHE A 36 -6.35 -9.65 -2.80
C PHE A 36 -5.49 -9.21 -1.62
N ASP A 37 -4.46 -10.00 -1.31
CA ASP A 37 -3.44 -9.65 -0.33
C ASP A 37 -2.18 -9.11 -1.02
N VAL A 38 -1.69 -9.87 -2.01
CA VAL A 38 -0.50 -9.55 -2.81
C VAL A 38 -0.85 -9.74 -4.28
N VAL A 39 -0.48 -8.76 -5.12
CA VAL A 39 -0.72 -8.82 -6.57
C VAL A 39 0.62 -8.70 -7.29
N ALA A 40 0.94 -9.70 -8.10
CA ALA A 40 2.07 -9.66 -9.01
C ALA A 40 1.61 -9.18 -10.39
N LEU A 41 2.24 -8.14 -10.91
CA LEU A 41 1.87 -7.51 -12.18
C LEU A 41 3.10 -7.32 -13.06
N THR A 42 2.89 -7.36 -14.38
CA THR A 42 3.88 -6.87 -15.34
C THR A 42 4.07 -5.36 -15.17
N ASN A 43 5.23 -4.83 -15.55
CA ASN A 43 5.60 -3.43 -15.30
C ASN A 43 4.48 -2.43 -15.67
N LEU A 44 3.94 -2.53 -16.89
CA LEU A 44 2.89 -1.63 -17.37
C LEU A 44 1.56 -1.78 -16.61
N ASN A 45 1.11 -3.01 -16.38
CA ASN A 45 -0.12 -3.25 -15.62
C ASN A 45 0.02 -2.85 -14.15
N GLY A 46 1.23 -3.01 -13.60
CA GLY A 46 1.60 -2.56 -12.26
C GLY A 46 1.47 -1.04 -12.12
N ASP A 47 1.93 -0.30 -13.12
CA ASP A 47 1.81 1.16 -13.15
C ASP A 47 0.34 1.61 -13.06
N TYR A 48 -0.49 1.15 -14.00
CA TYR A 48 -1.91 1.51 -14.06
C TYR A 48 -2.69 1.08 -12.82
N ALA A 49 -2.48 -0.16 -12.36
CA ALA A 49 -3.20 -0.67 -11.21
C ALA A 49 -2.78 0.03 -9.91
N SER A 50 -1.50 0.36 -9.76
CA SER A 50 -0.99 1.01 -8.55
C SER A 50 -1.56 2.41 -8.34
N ASP A 51 -1.68 3.20 -9.41
CA ASP A 51 -2.33 4.51 -9.37
C ASP A 51 -3.82 4.41 -9.05
N ALA A 52 -4.51 3.45 -9.68
CA ALA A 52 -5.94 3.22 -9.43
C ALA A 52 -6.21 2.81 -7.97
N LEU A 53 -5.40 1.89 -7.44
CA LEU A 53 -5.49 1.44 -6.06
C LEU A 53 -5.13 2.55 -5.06
N ALA A 54 -4.08 3.32 -5.35
CA ALA A 54 -3.71 4.48 -4.53
C ALA A 54 -4.85 5.51 -4.48
N ALA A 55 -5.47 5.82 -5.62
CA ALA A 55 -6.63 6.71 -5.70
C ALA A 55 -7.82 6.19 -4.87
N GLN A 56 -8.07 4.89 -4.86
CA GLN A 56 -9.18 4.26 -4.14
C GLN A 56 -9.05 4.37 -2.60
N VAL A 57 -7.82 4.37 -2.07
CA VAL A 57 -7.58 4.38 -0.61
C VAL A 57 -7.35 5.78 -0.02
N GLY A 58 -7.29 6.84 -0.84
CA GLY A 58 -7.09 8.22 -0.39
C GLY A 58 -6.07 9.03 -1.20
N GLY A 59 -5.56 8.48 -2.30
CA GLY A 59 -4.64 9.13 -3.23
C GLY A 59 -3.19 8.70 -3.08
N ILE A 60 -2.39 9.01 -4.11
CA ILE A 60 -0.94 8.74 -4.15
C ILE A 60 -0.17 9.40 -3.00
N GLY A 61 -0.70 10.49 -2.41
CA GLY A 61 -0.08 11.19 -1.27
C GLY A 61 0.06 10.35 0.01
N ILE A 62 -0.62 9.20 0.10
CA ILE A 62 -0.54 8.28 1.24
C ILE A 62 -0.05 6.88 0.86
N SER A 63 0.31 6.66 -0.41
CA SER A 63 0.80 5.37 -0.90
C SER A 63 2.34 5.35 -0.90
N PRO A 64 3.01 4.49 -0.12
CA PRO A 64 4.47 4.37 -0.14
C PRO A 64 4.97 3.54 -1.33
N GLY A 65 6.23 3.77 -1.72
CA GLY A 65 6.87 3.08 -2.84
C GLY A 65 8.22 2.48 -2.46
N ALA A 66 8.50 1.27 -2.95
CA ALA A 66 9.80 0.63 -2.83
C ALA A 66 10.13 -0.21 -4.07
N ASN A 67 11.38 -0.11 -4.53
CA ASN A 67 11.96 -0.98 -5.53
C ASN A 67 13.10 -1.75 -4.86
N ILE A 68 12.93 -3.06 -4.68
CA ILE A 68 13.85 -3.88 -3.87
C ILE A 68 14.40 -5.02 -4.69
N ASN A 69 15.73 -5.08 -4.79
CA ASN A 69 16.45 -6.23 -5.33
C ASN A 69 17.02 -7.06 -4.17
N TYR A 70 16.27 -8.08 -3.75
CA TYR A 70 16.68 -8.97 -2.66
C TYR A 70 17.92 -9.83 -2.97
N GLN A 71 18.30 -9.99 -4.24
CA GLN A 71 19.50 -10.75 -4.60
C GLN A 71 20.78 -9.96 -4.38
N THR A 72 20.75 -8.66 -4.70
CA THR A 72 21.92 -7.78 -4.57
C THR A 72 21.94 -7.00 -3.25
N GLY A 73 20.80 -6.90 -2.56
CA GLY A 73 20.66 -6.07 -1.36
C GLY A 73 20.47 -4.58 -1.65
N HIS A 74 20.30 -4.18 -2.92
CA HIS A 74 20.01 -2.80 -3.29
C HIS A 74 18.50 -2.54 -3.25
N ALA A 75 18.12 -1.40 -2.69
CA ALA A 75 16.74 -0.95 -2.64
C ALA A 75 16.64 0.57 -2.78
N ILE A 76 15.55 1.03 -3.42
CA ILE A 76 15.17 2.44 -3.51
C ILE A 76 13.80 2.58 -2.86
N PHE A 77 13.65 3.57 -1.99
CA PHE A 77 12.40 3.89 -1.32
C PHE A 77 12.03 5.32 -1.66
N GLU A 78 10.85 5.50 -2.26
CA GLU A 78 10.46 6.79 -2.84
C GLU A 78 8.97 7.04 -2.68
N ALA A 79 8.61 8.33 -2.63
CA ALA A 79 7.22 8.70 -2.72
C ALA A 79 6.65 8.29 -4.08
N THR A 80 5.42 7.80 -4.10
CA THR A 80 4.74 7.42 -5.35
C THR A 80 4.31 8.62 -6.19
N HIS A 81 4.26 9.80 -5.59
CA HIS A 81 3.90 11.05 -6.27
C HIS A 81 5.12 11.81 -6.79
N GLY A 82 4.90 12.64 -7.80
CA GLY A 82 5.90 13.58 -8.31
C GLY A 82 6.14 14.77 -7.39
N THR A 83 6.87 15.76 -7.89
CA THR A 83 7.32 16.94 -7.11
C THR A 83 6.23 17.97 -6.80
N ALA A 84 5.01 17.81 -7.32
CA ALA A 84 3.85 18.68 -7.11
C ALA A 84 4.19 20.19 -7.24
N PRO A 85 4.68 20.65 -8.43
CA PRO A 85 5.19 22.01 -8.61
C PRO A 85 4.12 23.10 -8.46
N ASP A 86 2.86 22.75 -8.66
CA ASP A 86 1.68 23.61 -8.53
C ASP A 86 1.39 24.06 -7.09
N ILE A 87 1.90 23.32 -6.09
CA ILE A 87 1.74 23.60 -4.66
C ILE A 87 3.07 23.97 -3.96
N ALA A 88 4.12 24.22 -4.73
CA ALA A 88 5.40 24.68 -4.20
C ALA A 88 5.22 25.97 -3.38
N ASP A 89 5.91 26.07 -2.25
CA ASP A 89 5.88 27.19 -1.30
C ASP A 89 4.49 27.51 -0.68
N GLN A 90 3.52 26.60 -0.80
CA GLN A 90 2.18 26.80 -0.23
C GLN A 90 1.93 26.03 1.07
N ASP A 91 2.88 25.21 1.53
CA ASP A 91 2.77 24.38 2.74
C ASP A 91 1.51 23.46 2.75
N LYS A 92 1.17 22.91 1.58
CA LYS A 92 -0.01 22.05 1.37
C LYS A 92 0.33 20.58 1.06
N ALA A 93 1.60 20.25 0.88
CA ALA A 93 2.01 18.90 0.49
C ALA A 93 1.73 17.90 1.62
N ASN A 94 1.20 16.74 1.27
CA ASN A 94 1.02 15.63 2.21
C ASN A 94 2.32 14.82 2.31
N PRO A 95 3.02 14.80 3.46
CA PRO A 95 4.30 14.10 3.58
C PRO A 95 4.15 12.59 3.84
N CYS A 96 2.93 12.06 3.89
CA CYS A 96 2.72 10.66 4.33
C CYS A 96 3.40 9.65 3.42
N SER A 97 3.29 9.78 2.10
CA SER A 97 3.91 8.84 1.14
C SER A 97 5.43 8.74 1.35
N VAL A 98 6.12 9.88 1.48
CA VAL A 98 7.59 9.88 1.71
C VAL A 98 7.95 9.34 3.11
N LEU A 99 7.17 9.68 4.14
CA LEU A 99 7.42 9.16 5.50
C LEU A 99 7.24 7.64 5.57
N LEU A 100 6.17 7.12 4.97
CA LEU A 100 5.89 5.67 4.93
C LEU A 100 6.92 4.92 4.09
N SER A 101 7.42 5.52 3.00
CA SER A 101 8.52 4.95 2.22
C SER A 101 9.82 4.94 3.05
N GLY A 102 10.05 5.97 3.86
CA GLY A 102 11.11 5.98 4.87
C GLY A 102 10.95 4.88 5.92
N CYS A 103 9.73 4.57 6.37
CA CYS A 103 9.49 3.42 7.24
C CYS A 103 9.88 2.09 6.57
N MET A 104 9.55 1.91 5.29
CA MET A 104 9.95 0.71 4.53
C MET A 104 11.48 0.58 4.46
N LEU A 105 12.21 1.68 4.28
CA LEU A 105 13.67 1.70 4.34
C LEU A 105 14.18 1.27 5.73
N LEU A 106 13.62 1.85 6.79
CA LEU A 106 14.01 1.53 8.17
C LEU A 106 13.80 0.04 8.46
N ASP A 107 12.67 -0.53 8.05
CA ASP A 107 12.43 -1.96 8.17
C ASP A 107 13.43 -2.78 7.36
N TYR A 108 13.74 -2.36 6.13
CA TYR A 108 14.70 -3.05 5.26
C TYR A 108 16.10 -3.15 5.86
N ILE A 109 16.56 -2.10 6.57
CA ILE A 109 17.87 -2.08 7.25
C ILE A 109 17.83 -2.64 8.68
N GLY A 110 16.68 -3.19 9.12
CA GLY A 110 16.52 -3.82 10.43
C GLY A 110 16.19 -2.85 11.58
N TRP A 111 15.82 -1.61 11.28
CA TRP A 111 15.45 -0.57 12.26
C TRP A 111 13.94 -0.51 12.48
N SER A 112 13.32 -1.68 12.69
CA SER A 112 11.86 -1.81 12.75
C SER A 112 11.22 -1.05 13.92
N GLU A 113 11.92 -0.87 15.04
CA GLU A 113 11.39 -0.05 16.14
C GLU A 113 11.16 1.41 15.71
N ALA A 114 12.09 1.98 14.95
CA ALA A 114 11.95 3.34 14.43
C ALA A 114 10.81 3.44 13.40
N ALA A 115 10.71 2.46 12.49
CA ALA A 115 9.61 2.38 11.51
C ALA A 115 8.23 2.32 12.19
N GLN A 116 8.13 1.52 13.26
CA GLN A 116 6.90 1.38 14.05
C GLN A 116 6.53 2.66 14.78
N LEU A 117 7.49 3.36 15.39
CA LEU A 117 7.24 4.63 16.07
C LEU A 117 6.68 5.69 15.11
N ILE A 118 7.26 5.81 13.91
CA ILE A 118 6.80 6.77 12.89
C ILE A 118 5.40 6.38 12.40
N THR A 119 5.19 5.11 12.06
CA THR A 119 3.90 4.61 11.57
C THR A 119 2.79 4.78 12.62
N ALA A 120 3.07 4.49 13.89
CA ALA A 120 2.15 4.71 15.00
C ALA A 120 1.83 6.19 15.22
N ALA A 121 2.81 7.08 15.04
CA ALA A 121 2.60 8.52 15.12
C ALA A 121 1.69 9.03 13.99
N ILE A 122 1.90 8.55 12.75
CA ILE A 122 1.06 8.85 11.59
C ILE A 122 -0.38 8.34 11.85
N GLU A 123 -0.54 7.10 12.29
CA GLU A 123 -1.85 6.51 12.61
C GLU A 123 -2.57 7.31 13.72
N LYS A 124 -1.85 7.67 14.79
CA LYS A 124 -2.40 8.50 15.88
C LYS A 124 -2.83 9.87 15.38
N HIS A 125 -2.06 10.49 14.48
CA HIS A 125 -2.42 11.75 13.86
C HIS A 125 -3.70 11.61 13.02
N PHE A 126 -3.78 10.60 12.16
CA PHE A 126 -4.98 10.31 11.38
C PHE A 126 -6.18 9.99 12.28
N LYS A 127 -6.04 9.26 13.38
CA LYS A 127 -7.14 9.04 14.33
C LYS A 127 -7.62 10.34 14.97
N ARG A 128 -6.71 11.25 15.30
CA ARG A 128 -7.06 12.57 15.86
C ARG A 128 -7.80 13.46 14.85
N VAL A 129 -7.32 13.49 13.61
CA VAL A 129 -7.94 14.25 12.50
C VAL A 129 -9.24 13.57 12.03
N SER A 130 -9.27 12.25 12.00
CA SER A 130 -10.45 11.43 11.70
C SER A 130 -11.50 11.61 12.79
N LEU A 131 -11.17 11.77 14.07
CA LEU A 131 -12.14 12.16 15.09
C LEU A 131 -12.78 13.54 14.82
N GLN A 132 -12.07 14.47 14.18
CA GLN A 132 -12.65 15.70 13.65
C GLN A 132 -13.50 15.47 12.37
N LEU A 133 -13.14 14.49 11.53
CA LEU A 133 -13.89 14.11 10.31
C LEU A 133 -15.02 13.06 10.52
N THR A 134 -15.09 12.41 11.69
CA THR A 134 -16.02 11.31 12.01
C THR A 134 -17.46 11.84 12.17
N LEU A 135 -17.65 13.16 12.20
CA LEU A 135 -18.94 13.82 12.03
C LEU A 135 -19.40 13.93 10.56
N HIS A 136 -18.61 13.49 9.57
CA HIS A 136 -19.00 13.64 8.16
C HIS A 136 -18.85 12.41 7.26
N LEU A 137 -17.90 11.49 7.45
CA LEU A 137 -17.68 10.42 6.46
C LEU A 137 -17.30 9.07 7.13
N LYS A 138 -18.30 8.26 7.47
CA LYS A 138 -18.11 6.84 7.78
C LYS A 138 -18.33 5.98 6.53
N LYS A 139 -17.23 5.43 6.00
CA LYS A 139 -17.04 4.05 5.49
C LYS A 139 -16.08 4.05 4.30
N GLN A 140 -14.82 3.71 4.57
CA GLN A 140 -13.92 2.90 3.73
C GLN A 140 -12.52 3.04 4.33
N LEU A 141 -12.24 2.27 5.38
CA LEU A 141 -10.92 2.21 6.00
C LEU A 141 -10.20 0.94 5.55
N PHE A 142 -8.99 1.15 5.03
CA PHE A 142 -7.80 0.30 5.18
C PHE A 142 -7.99 -1.19 4.88
N GLN A 143 -7.87 -1.54 3.61
CA GLN A 143 -7.20 -2.79 3.21
C GLN A 143 -5.94 -2.37 2.44
N GLN A 144 -4.77 -2.56 3.05
CA GLN A 144 -3.49 -2.35 2.37
C GLN A 144 -3.29 -3.55 1.44
N VAL A 145 -3.53 -3.37 0.14
CA VAL A 145 -2.96 -4.27 -0.87
C VAL A 145 -1.48 -3.93 -0.94
N ILE A 146 -0.61 -4.88 -0.59
CA ILE A 146 0.83 -4.71 -0.78
C ILE A 146 1.12 -4.94 -2.26
N LEU A 147 1.43 -3.86 -2.97
CA LEU A 147 1.72 -3.90 -4.38
C LEU A 147 3.22 -4.07 -4.61
N VAL A 148 3.61 -5.18 -5.20
CA VAL A 148 5.00 -5.49 -5.52
C VAL A 148 5.24 -5.18 -6.99
N LYS A 149 5.85 -4.03 -7.29
CA LYS A 149 6.29 -3.68 -8.64
C LYS A 149 7.59 -4.44 -8.93
N THR A 150 7.58 -5.29 -9.96
CA THR A 150 8.81 -5.92 -10.46
C THR A 150 9.34 -5.07 -11.63
N SER A 151 10.62 -4.72 -11.59
CA SER A 151 11.35 -4.04 -12.67
C SER A 151 12.21 -5.03 -13.44
#